data_AF-A0A3D1Q8R5-F1
#
_entry.id   AF-A0A3D1Q8R5-F1
#
_cell.length_a   1.000
_cell.length_b   1.000
_cell.length_c   1.000
_cell.angle_alpha   90.00
_cell.angle_beta   90.00
_cell.angle_gamma   90.00
#
_symmetry.space_group_name_H-M   'P 1'
#
loop_
_entity.id
_entity.type
_entity.pdbx_description
1 polymer ?
#
loop_
_entity_poly.entity_id
_entity_poly.type
_entity_poly.pdbx_seq_one_letter_code
_entity_poly.pdbx_strand_id
1 'polypeptide(L)'
;MLAGPSEILIIADQQADPAYVAADLMSQAEHDVLARSILVTPDAALLDKVESELERQVMKLSRRDMILEALERNGAFIITHDIQ
;
A
#
# COMPACT_ATOMS: atom_id res chain seq x y z
N MET A 1 3.06 17.43 21.03
CA MET A 1 3.84 16.44 20.25
C MET A 1 4.24 17.08 18.94
N LEU A 2 5.44 16.82 18.42
CA LEU A 2 5.82 17.14 17.05
C LEU A 2 5.25 16.04 16.15
N ALA A 3 4.55 16.40 15.07
CA ALA A 3 4.00 15.43 14.13
C ALA A 3 5.11 14.89 13.21
N GLY A 4 5.16 13.58 13.03
CA GLY A 4 5.93 12.93 11.98
C GLY A 4 5.07 12.64 10.74
N PRO A 5 5.66 12.09 9.67
CA PRO A 5 4.89 11.60 8.53
C PRO A 5 3.85 10.56 8.98
N SER A 6 2.72 10.53 8.29
CA SER A 6 1.66 9.58 8.59
C SER A 6 1.98 8.22 7.97
N GLU A 7 1.64 7.12 8.67
CA GLU A 7 2.01 5.76 8.24
C GLU A 7 0.82 4.80 8.36
N ILE A 8 0.74 3.81 7.47
CA ILE A 8 -0.12 2.62 7.57
C ILE A 8 0.71 1.35 7.32
N LEU A 9 0.43 0.30 8.09
CA LEU A 9 0.96 -1.04 7.88
C LEU A 9 -0.19 -2.04 7.86
N ILE A 10 -0.32 -2.78 6.77
CA ILE A 10 -1.34 -3.80 6.56
C ILE A 10 -0.66 -5.17 6.65
N ILE A 11 -1.24 -6.07 7.45
CA ILE A 11 -0.86 -7.49 7.47
C ILE A 11 -2.03 -8.26 6.84
N ALA A 12 -1.76 -8.99 5.76
CA ALA A 12 -2.80 -9.70 5.02
C ALA A 12 -2.33 -11.10 4.59
N ASP A 13 -3.24 -12.06 4.59
CA ASP A 13 -3.05 -13.40 4.01
C ASP A 13 -3.76 -13.52 2.65
N GLN A 14 -3.65 -14.70 2.04
CA GLN A 14 -4.28 -15.02 0.75
C GLN A 14 -5.81 -14.84 0.67
N GLN A 15 -6.51 -14.66 1.80
CA GLN A 15 -7.96 -14.46 1.83
C GLN A 15 -8.35 -12.99 1.67
N ALA A 16 -7.39 -12.07 1.80
CA ALA A 16 -7.64 -10.65 1.60
C ALA A 16 -8.03 -10.34 0.14
N ASP A 17 -8.98 -9.43 -0.03
CA ASP A 17 -9.31 -8.89 -1.35
C ASP A 17 -8.20 -7.91 -1.77
N PRO A 18 -7.44 -8.20 -2.85
CA PRO A 18 -6.33 -7.35 -3.28
C PRO A 18 -6.80 -5.94 -3.66
N ALA A 19 -8.05 -5.78 -4.13
CA ALA A 19 -8.58 -4.48 -4.50
C ALA A 19 -8.76 -3.58 -3.28
N TYR A 20 -9.16 -4.16 -2.13
CA TYR A 20 -9.31 -3.42 -0.88
C TYR A 20 -7.96 -3.09 -0.25
N VAL A 21 -7.01 -4.03 -0.27
CA VAL A 21 -5.65 -3.78 0.22
C VAL A 21 -4.98 -2.64 -0.57
N ALA A 22 -5.10 -2.65 -1.90
CA ALA A 22 -4.59 -1.57 -2.74
C ALA A 22 -5.25 -0.22 -2.42
N ALA A 23 -6.58 -0.20 -2.23
CA ALA A 23 -7.32 1.00 -1.87
C ALA A 23 -6.86 1.57 -0.52
N ASP A 24 -6.66 0.72 0.49
CA ASP A 24 -6.20 1.15 1.83
C ASP A 24 -4.76 1.70 1.77
N LEU A 25 -3.86 1.07 1.03
CA LEU A 25 -2.49 1.60 0.83
C LEU A 25 -2.52 2.99 0.16
N MET A 26 -3.33 3.17 -0.88
CA MET A 26 -3.47 4.48 -1.55
C MET A 26 -4.16 5.51 -0.66
N SER A 27 -5.12 5.10 0.18
CA SER A 27 -5.82 6.00 1.10
C SER A 27 -4.86 6.70 2.04
N GLN A 28 -3.78 6.03 2.45
CA GLN A 28 -2.72 6.64 3.24
C GLN A 28 -1.77 7.48 2.39
N ALA A 29 -1.35 6.94 1.24
CA ALA A 29 -0.41 7.60 0.32
C ALA A 29 -0.96 8.91 -0.27
N GLU A 30 -2.29 9.06 -0.36
CA GLU A 30 -2.88 10.29 -0.86
C GLU A 30 -2.78 11.47 0.12
N HIS A 31 -2.47 11.27 1.41
CA HIS A 31 -2.44 12.38 2.37
C HIS A 31 -1.28 13.35 2.13
N ASP A 32 -0.06 12.83 1.95
CA ASP A 32 1.20 13.59 1.82
C ASP A 32 2.26 12.73 1.09
N VAL A 33 3.19 13.36 0.35
CA VAL A 33 4.33 12.68 -0.31
C VAL A 33 5.30 12.01 0.66
N LEU A 34 5.29 12.41 1.94
CA LEU A 34 6.06 11.78 3.01
C LEU A 34 5.33 10.60 3.66
N ALA A 35 4.07 10.36 3.31
CA ALA A 35 3.28 9.26 3.87
C ALA A 35 3.89 7.91 3.52
N ARG A 36 3.70 6.93 4.42
CA ARG A 36 4.20 5.56 4.25
C ARG A 36 3.07 4.55 4.23
N SER A 37 3.08 3.68 3.23
CA SER A 37 2.12 2.59 3.08
C SER A 37 2.84 1.26 2.89
N ILE A 38 2.66 0.36 3.85
CA ILE A 38 3.40 -0.91 3.92
C ILE A 38 2.42 -2.08 3.90
N LEU A 39 2.67 -3.07 3.05
CA LEU A 39 1.99 -4.37 3.07
C LEU A 39 2.97 -5.47 3.50
N VAL A 40 2.58 -6.25 4.49
CA VAL A 40 3.27 -7.43 4.98
C VAL A 40 2.40 -8.66 4.70
N THR A 41 2.94 -9.66 4.03
CA THR A 41 2.20 -10.88 3.71
C THR A 41 3.13 -12.09 3.55
N PRO A 42 2.71 -13.31 3.92
CA PRO A 42 3.41 -14.51 3.53
C PRO A 42 3.08 -14.97 2.09
N ASP A 43 2.11 -14.35 1.43
CA ASP A 43 1.64 -14.75 0.09
C ASP A 43 2.16 -13.82 -1.02
N ALA A 44 3.16 -14.29 -1.77
CA ALA A 44 3.67 -13.57 -2.92
C ALA A 44 2.62 -13.36 -4.03
N ALA A 45 1.67 -14.29 -4.18
CA ALA A 45 0.60 -14.13 -5.17
C ALA A 45 -0.40 -13.05 -4.77
N LEU A 46 -0.52 -12.72 -3.48
CA LEU A 46 -1.29 -11.56 -3.03
C LEU A 46 -0.59 -10.26 -3.44
N LEU A 47 0.74 -10.17 -3.29
CA LEU A 47 1.50 -8.97 -3.69
C LEU A 47 1.28 -8.63 -5.17
N ASP A 48 1.46 -9.61 -6.06
CA ASP A 48 1.30 -9.40 -7.51
C ASP A 48 -0.10 -8.87 -7.86
N LYS A 49 -1.13 -9.37 -7.15
CA LYS A 49 -2.52 -8.93 -7.33
C LYS A 49 -2.75 -7.52 -6.77
N VAL A 50 -2.17 -7.20 -5.62
CA VAL A 50 -2.24 -5.85 -5.02
C VAL A 50 -1.54 -4.84 -5.90
N GLU A 51 -0.36 -5.14 -6.44
CA GLU A 51 0.36 -4.28 -7.38
C GLU A 51 -0.47 -4.01 -8.64
N SER A 52 -1.04 -5.06 -9.23
CA SER A 52 -1.96 -4.93 -10.38
C SER A 52 -3.17 -4.04 -10.07
N GLU A 53 -3.72 -4.14 -8.86
CA GLU A 53 -4.83 -3.30 -8.42
C GLU A 53 -4.41 -1.85 -8.14
N LEU A 54 -3.22 -1.61 -7.60
CA LEU A 54 -2.65 -0.26 -7.47
C LEU A 54 -2.54 0.41 -8.85
N GLU A 55 -1.91 -0.25 -9.82
CA GLU A 55 -1.77 0.27 -11.19
C GLU A 55 -3.13 0.58 -11.82
N ARG A 56 -4.12 -0.33 -11.65
CA ARG A 56 -5.46 -0.18 -12.23
C ARG A 56 -6.25 0.96 -11.59
N GLN A 57 -6.23 1.04 -10.26
CA GLN A 57 -7.08 1.97 -9.51
C GLN A 57 -6.51 3.38 -9.53
N VAL A 58 -5.19 3.54 -9.40
CA VAL A 58 -4.54 4.86 -9.31
C VAL A 58 -4.79 5.72 -10.55
N MET A 59 -4.98 5.09 -11.71
CA MET A 59 -5.29 5.77 -12.98
C MET A 59 -6.61 6.55 -12.96
N LYS A 60 -7.49 6.30 -11.99
CA LYS A 60 -8.79 6.97 -11.84
C LYS A 60 -8.79 8.04 -10.74
N LEU A 61 -7.70 8.18 -9.99
CA LEU A 61 -7.64 9.07 -8.82
C LEU A 61 -7.09 10.45 -9.19
N SER A 62 -7.72 11.50 -8.65
CA SER A 62 -7.29 12.88 -8.89
C SER A 62 -5.93 13.22 -8.28
N ARG A 63 -5.52 12.50 -7.22
CA ARG A 63 -4.24 12.67 -6.53
C ARG A 63 -3.19 11.64 -6.96
N ARG A 64 -3.35 11.01 -8.13
CA ARG A 64 -2.47 9.94 -8.65
C ARG A 64 -0.99 10.25 -8.49
N ASP A 65 -0.52 11.41 -8.94
CA ASP A 65 0.91 11.70 -8.99
C ASP A 65 1.53 11.77 -7.58
N MET A 66 0.77 12.25 -6.58
CA MET A 66 1.17 12.24 -5.17
C MET A 66 1.18 10.83 -4.59
N ILE A 67 0.15 10.04 -4.88
CA ILE A 67 0.05 8.64 -4.45
C ILE A 67 1.25 7.85 -4.97
N LEU A 68 1.56 7.98 -6.27
CA LEU A 68 2.71 7.32 -6.90
C LEU A 68 4.02 7.76 -6.25
N GLU A 69 4.24 9.08 -6.06
CA GLU A 69 5.46 9.57 -5.42
C GLU A 69 5.62 9.05 -3.98
N ALA A 70 4.55 9.02 -3.18
CA ALA A 70 4.59 8.52 -1.81
C ALA A 70 4.87 7.00 -1.77
N LEU A 71 4.21 6.21 -2.63
CA LEU A 71 4.40 4.76 -2.72
C LEU A 71 5.80 4.40 -3.24
N GLU A 72 6.31 5.09 -4.26
CA GLU A 72 7.65 4.84 -4.81
C GLU A 72 8.76 5.19 -3.81
N ARG A 73 8.60 6.29 -3.06
CA ARG A 73 9.64 6.76 -2.13
C ARG A 73 9.62 6.05 -0.79
N ASN A 74 8.43 5.77 -0.26
CA ASN A 74 8.27 5.34 1.13
C ASN A 74 7.37 4.11 1.31
N GLY A 75 6.79 3.59 0.23
CA GLY A 75 6.02 2.35 0.28
C GLY A 75 6.92 1.13 0.38
N ALA A 76 6.40 0.03 0.93
CA ALA A 76 7.12 -1.23 0.98
C ALA A 76 6.19 -2.43 0.94
N PHE A 77 6.60 -3.46 0.20
CA PHE A 77 6.06 -4.81 0.28
C PHE A 77 7.06 -5.71 0.98
N ILE A 78 6.59 -6.44 2.00
CA ILE A 78 7.42 -7.29 2.84
C ILE A 78 6.84 -8.71 2.79
N ILE A 79 7.62 -9.65 2.27
CA ILE A 79 7.31 -11.07 2.33
C ILE A 79 7.82 -11.67 3.64
N THR A 80 6.95 -12.40 4.33
CA THR A 80 7.28 -13.16 5.54
C THR A 80 7.12 -14.67 5.30
N HIS A 81 7.59 -15.50 6.24
CA HIS A 81 7.32 -16.94 6.18
C HIS A 81 5.85 -17.24 6.51
N ASP A 82 5.33 -16.59 7.55
CA ASP A 82 3.97 -16.72 8.05
C ASP A 82 3.53 -15.40 8.72
N ILE A 83 2.39 -15.43 9.41
CA ILE A 83 1.81 -14.29 10.14
C ILE A 83 2.14 -14.34 11.64
N GLN A 84 2.78 -15.41 12.13
CA GLN A 84 2.85 -15.73 13.55
C GLN A 84 3.98 -15.02 14.31
#